data_AF-A0A550GKN7-F1
#
_entry.id   AF-A0A550GKN7-F1
#
_cell.length_a   1.000
_cell.length_b   1.000
_cell.length_c   1.000
_cell.angle_alpha   90.00
_cell.angle_beta   90.00
_cell.angle_gamma   90.00
#
_symmetry.space_group_name_H-M   'P 1'
#
loop_
_entity.id
_entity.type
_entity.pdbx_description
1 polymer ?
#
loop_
_entity_poly.entity_id
_entity_poly.type
_entity_poly.pdbx_seq_one_letter_code
_entity_poly.pdbx_strand_id
1 'polypeptide(L)'
;MNSEKTQSEMETKKSGSSNLTITLMVIIAVLAALGVIFTPRSTEILNTFDDIISTLLTAATDILYLLGGALVFFGVLLITIRFIRIKLKSPYKPTGVSRYLSGYLTLSLEFFIGAEIIKTVVVRDPEEFYLLILVIISRGLFSLILYLERRWHGTAETE
;
A
#
# COMPACT_ATOMS: atom_id res chain seq x y z
N MET A 1 72.54 -21.86 -36.07
CA MET A 1 71.99 -23.24 -35.96
C MET A 1 72.32 -23.73 -34.57
N ASN A 2 71.47 -23.63 -33.55
CA ASN A 2 70.06 -24.03 -33.38
C ASN A 2 69.87 -25.55 -33.19
N SER A 3 69.22 -25.87 -32.05
CA SER A 3 68.61 -27.15 -31.61
C SER A 3 69.59 -28.29 -31.29
N GLU A 4 69.47 -29.09 -30.20
CA GLU A 4 68.35 -29.40 -29.30
C GLU A 4 68.84 -30.28 -28.11
N LYS A 5 68.00 -30.37 -27.06
CA LYS A 5 67.98 -31.32 -25.91
C LYS A 5 68.93 -31.00 -24.74
N THR A 6 68.45 -30.83 -23.50
CA THR A 6 67.48 -31.70 -22.80
C THR A 6 66.68 -30.92 -21.74
N GLN A 7 65.39 -31.28 -21.66
CA GLN A 7 64.36 -30.89 -20.71
C GLN A 7 64.71 -31.17 -19.23
N SER A 8 63.87 -30.59 -18.37
CA SER A 8 63.47 -31.08 -17.06
C SER A 8 64.22 -30.54 -15.85
N GLU A 9 63.83 -29.35 -15.43
CA GLU A 9 63.26 -29.23 -14.08
C GLU A 9 62.30 -28.05 -14.06
N MET A 10 61.06 -28.37 -14.42
CA MET A 10 59.91 -27.57 -14.03
C MET A 10 59.82 -27.72 -12.51
N GLU A 11 60.57 -26.90 -11.76
CA GLU A 11 60.32 -26.77 -10.33
C GLU A 11 58.91 -26.22 -10.18
N THR A 12 58.01 -27.16 -9.89
CA THR A 12 56.71 -26.94 -9.30
C THR A 12 56.91 -26.05 -8.08
N LYS A 13 56.78 -24.73 -8.28
CA LYS A 13 56.57 -23.78 -7.18
C LYS A 13 55.20 -24.09 -6.62
N LYS A 14 55.19 -25.11 -5.75
CA LYS A 14 54.12 -25.56 -4.88
C LYS A 14 53.54 -24.30 -4.23
N SER A 15 52.45 -23.80 -4.82
CA SER A 15 51.65 -22.74 -4.26
C SER A 15 51.16 -23.27 -2.93
N GLY A 16 51.88 -22.93 -1.86
CA GLY A 16 51.45 -23.21 -0.50
C GLY A 16 50.15 -22.44 -0.33
N SER A 17 49.02 -23.10 -0.58
CA SER A 17 47.73 -22.53 -0.25
C SER A 17 47.80 -22.25 1.24
N SER A 18 47.89 -20.97 1.59
CA SER A 18 47.95 -20.53 2.98
C SER A 18 46.78 -21.18 3.71
N ASN A 19 47.01 -21.70 4.92
CA ASN A 19 45.97 -22.34 5.73
C ASN A 19 44.70 -21.47 5.83
N LEU A 20 44.86 -20.14 5.67
CA LEU A 20 43.80 -19.14 5.56
C LEU A 20 42.86 -19.37 4.37
N THR A 21 43.37 -19.68 3.17
CA THR A 21 42.55 -19.94 1.97
C THR A 21 41.75 -21.22 2.09
N ILE A 22 42.36 -22.28 2.65
CA ILE A 22 41.66 -23.54 2.92
C ILE A 22 40.57 -23.33 3.97
N THR A 23 40.90 -22.62 5.06
CA THR A 23 39.93 -22.31 6.13
C THR A 23 38.75 -21.48 5.59
N LEU A 24 39.01 -20.50 4.74
CA LEU A 24 37.97 -19.70 4.09
C LEU A 24 37.05 -20.56 3.20
N MET A 25 37.62 -21.46 2.39
CA MET A 25 36.82 -22.37 1.57
C MET A 25 35.94 -23.29 2.41
N VAL A 26 36.47 -23.82 3.52
CA VAL A 26 35.68 -24.66 4.44
C VAL A 26 34.55 -23.85 5.07
N ILE A 27 34.79 -22.61 5.51
CA ILE A 27 33.75 -21.74 6.07
C ILE A 27 32.65 -21.45 5.04
N ILE A 28 33.01 -21.08 3.81
CA ILE A 28 32.04 -20.81 2.74
C ILE A 28 31.24 -22.08 2.42
N ALA A 29 31.89 -23.25 2.36
CA ALA A 29 31.23 -24.52 2.12
C ALA A 29 30.25 -24.90 3.24
N VAL A 30 30.63 -24.67 4.50
CA VAL A 30 29.75 -24.90 5.67
C VAL A 30 28.56 -23.93 5.65
N LEU A 31 28.79 -22.65 5.37
CA LEU A 31 27.72 -21.65 5.26
C LEU A 31 26.75 -21.96 4.11
N ALA A 32 27.28 -22.39 2.95
CA ALA A 32 26.45 -22.80 1.81
C ALA A 32 25.62 -24.05 2.14
N ALA A 33 26.22 -25.05 2.81
CA ALA A 33 25.50 -26.26 3.23
C ALA A 33 24.40 -25.93 4.26
N LEU A 34 24.69 -25.08 5.24
CA LEU A 34 23.70 -24.57 6.19
C LEU A 34 22.59 -23.80 5.48
N GLY A 35 22.94 -22.97 4.49
CA GLY A 35 21.99 -22.24 3.66
C GLY A 35 21.02 -23.17 2.93
N VAL A 36 21.51 -24.24 2.29
CA VAL A 36 20.68 -25.22 1.57
C VAL A 36 19.73 -25.96 2.52
N ILE A 37 20.17 -26.29 3.73
CA ILE A 37 19.34 -26.98 4.74
C ILE A 37 18.29 -26.02 5.33
N PHE A 38 18.64 -24.75 5.53
CA PHE A 38 17.77 -23.76 6.19
C PHE A 38 16.79 -23.06 5.25
N THR A 39 17.14 -22.93 3.96
CA THR A 39 16.30 -22.31 2.91
C THR A 39 14.90 -22.94 2.81
N PRO A 40 14.73 -24.27 2.64
CA PRO A 40 13.40 -24.86 2.43
C PRO A 40 12.46 -24.63 3.63
N ARG A 41 13.00 -24.65 4.85
CA ARG A 41 12.22 -24.38 6.07
C ARG A 41 11.84 -22.91 6.17
N SER A 42 12.71 -21.99 5.74
CA SER A 42 12.44 -20.55 5.75
C SER A 42 11.39 -20.17 4.71
N THR A 43 11.45 -20.76 3.51
CA THR A 43 10.48 -20.49 2.43
C THR A 43 9.07 -20.95 2.80
N GLU A 44 8.93 -22.09 3.47
CA GLU A 44 7.61 -22.61 3.88
C GLU A 44 6.95 -21.73 4.96
N ILE A 45 7.75 -21.27 5.93
CA ILE A 45 7.30 -20.35 6.97
C ILE A 45 6.93 -18.99 6.36
N LEU A 46 7.80 -18.42 5.52
CA LEU A 46 7.55 -17.13 4.85
C LEU A 46 6.31 -17.18 3.97
N ASN A 47 6.14 -18.24 3.18
CA ASN A 47 4.98 -18.39 2.29
C ASN A 47 3.66 -18.47 3.08
N THR A 48 3.66 -19.19 4.22
CA THR A 48 2.48 -19.26 5.10
C THR A 48 2.12 -17.89 5.68
N PHE A 49 3.12 -17.10 6.10
CA PHE A 49 2.88 -15.74 6.59
C PHE A 49 2.38 -14.81 5.48
N ASP A 50 2.95 -14.88 4.29
CA ASP A 50 2.53 -14.07 3.14
C ASP A 50 1.07 -14.37 2.74
N ASP A 51 0.66 -15.64 2.73
CA ASP A 51 -0.72 -16.05 2.45
C ASP A 51 -1.71 -15.53 3.51
N ILE A 52 -1.35 -15.63 4.80
CA ILE A 52 -2.20 -15.13 5.89
C ILE A 52 -2.32 -13.60 5.85
N ILE A 53 -1.19 -12.89 5.67
CA ILE A 53 -1.15 -11.43 5.64
C ILE A 53 -1.92 -10.91 4.43
N SER A 54 -1.70 -11.46 3.25
CA SER A 54 -2.39 -11.04 2.02
C SER A 54 -3.91 -11.26 2.12
N THR A 55 -4.34 -12.39 2.68
CA THR A 55 -5.76 -12.68 2.92
C THR A 55 -6.38 -11.68 3.90
N LEU A 56 -5.68 -11.40 5.02
CA LEU A 56 -6.18 -10.48 6.04
C LEU A 56 -6.26 -9.04 5.53
N LEU A 57 -5.22 -8.55 4.84
CA LEU A 57 -5.20 -7.19 4.29
C LEU A 57 -6.23 -7.03 3.17
N THR A 58 -6.40 -8.03 2.31
CA THR A 58 -7.44 -8.01 1.27
C THR A 58 -8.83 -7.95 1.90
N ALA A 59 -9.11 -8.80 2.89
CA ALA A 59 -10.38 -8.77 3.60
C ALA A 59 -10.62 -7.43 4.30
N ALA A 60 -9.60 -6.86 4.94
CA ALA A 60 -9.70 -5.53 5.55
C ALA A 60 -10.02 -4.45 4.51
N THR A 61 -9.35 -4.48 3.35
CA THR A 61 -9.56 -3.55 2.24
C THR A 61 -11.01 -3.59 1.75
N ASP A 62 -11.55 -4.78 1.51
CA ASP A 62 -12.93 -4.96 1.06
C ASP A 62 -13.94 -4.48 2.10
N ILE A 63 -13.70 -4.76 3.38
CA ILE A 63 -14.54 -4.26 4.48
C ILE A 63 -14.53 -2.73 4.53
N LEU A 64 -13.37 -2.09 4.36
CA LEU A 64 -13.28 -0.63 4.37
C LEU A 64 -13.98 -0.02 3.16
N TYR A 65 -13.86 -0.59 1.96
CA TYR A 65 -14.62 -0.13 0.79
C TYR A 65 -16.12 -0.28 1.01
N LEU A 66 -16.56 -1.39 1.59
CA LEU A 66 -17.97 -1.66 1.86
C LEU A 66 -18.51 -0.68 2.90
N LEU A 67 -17.79 -0.44 4.00
CA LEU A 67 -18.16 0.56 5.01
C LEU A 67 -18.18 1.97 4.44
N GLY A 68 -17.15 2.36 3.68
CA GLY A 68 -17.08 3.66 3.01
C GLY A 68 -18.27 3.88 2.08
N GLY A 69 -18.55 2.91 1.20
CA GLY A 69 -19.67 2.97 0.26
C GLY A 69 -21.03 2.97 0.95
N ALA A 70 -21.23 2.11 1.95
CA ALA A 70 -22.45 2.08 2.75
C ALA A 70 -22.71 3.44 3.40
N LEU A 71 -21.67 4.08 3.94
CA LEU A 71 -21.82 5.35 4.63
C LEU A 71 -22.14 6.51 3.67
N VAL A 72 -21.56 6.56 2.46
CA VAL A 72 -22.01 7.51 1.41
C VAL A 72 -23.49 7.29 1.13
N PHE A 73 -23.87 6.04 0.86
CA PHE A 73 -25.22 5.70 0.45
C PHE A 73 -26.25 6.05 1.53
N PHE A 74 -26.03 5.58 2.77
CA PHE A 74 -26.91 5.88 3.89
C PHE A 74 -26.93 7.36 4.22
N GLY A 75 -25.77 8.03 4.23
CA GLY A 75 -25.67 9.47 4.52
C GLY A 75 -26.48 10.30 3.53
N VAL A 76 -26.26 10.11 2.23
CA VAL A 76 -26.99 10.82 1.17
C VAL A 76 -28.48 10.52 1.25
N LEU A 77 -28.87 9.26 1.42
CA LEU A 77 -30.28 8.85 1.49
C LEU A 77 -31.02 9.50 2.68
N LEU A 78 -30.49 9.37 3.90
CA LEU A 78 -31.10 9.94 5.12
C LEU A 78 -31.28 11.44 5.02
N ILE A 79 -30.27 12.14 4.52
CA ILE A 79 -30.28 13.59 4.42
C ILE A 79 -31.21 14.06 3.31
N THR A 80 -31.28 13.35 2.19
CA THR A 80 -32.22 13.66 1.11
C THR A 80 -33.67 13.53 1.60
N ILE A 81 -34.00 12.45 2.30
CA ILE A 81 -35.32 12.26 2.91
C ILE A 81 -35.64 13.39 3.90
N ARG A 82 -34.68 13.74 4.77
CA ARG A 82 -34.84 14.81 5.75
C ARG A 82 -35.03 16.17 5.08
N PHE A 83 -34.26 16.47 4.03
CA PHE A 83 -34.37 17.70 3.25
C PHE A 83 -35.76 17.83 2.62
N ILE A 84 -36.23 16.78 1.94
CA ILE A 84 -37.57 16.75 1.32
C ILE A 84 -38.66 16.98 2.38
N ARG A 85 -38.61 16.27 3.51
CA ARG A 85 -39.60 16.45 4.59
C ARG A 85 -39.63 17.88 5.15
N ILE A 86 -38.47 18.51 5.34
CA ILE A 86 -38.42 19.88 5.88
C ILE A 86 -38.95 20.87 4.85
N LYS A 87 -38.55 20.74 3.57
CA LYS A 87 -39.01 21.61 2.49
C LYS A 87 -40.53 21.50 2.26
N LEU A 88 -41.09 20.30 2.41
CA LEU A 88 -42.54 20.06 2.31
C LEU A 88 -43.33 20.68 3.47
N LYS A 89 -42.76 20.73 4.68
CA LYS A 89 -43.46 21.21 5.90
C LYS A 89 -43.30 22.72 6.13
N SER A 90 -42.18 23.32 5.72
CA SER A 90 -41.91 24.75 5.89
C SER A 90 -40.90 25.23 4.84
N PRO A 91 -41.35 25.82 3.72
CA PRO A 91 -40.48 26.15 2.59
C PRO A 91 -39.40 27.20 2.88
N TYR A 92 -39.60 28.05 3.91
CA TYR A 92 -38.73 29.19 4.23
C TYR A 92 -37.68 28.94 5.34
N LYS A 93 -37.58 27.73 5.91
CA LYS A 93 -36.62 27.49 7.00
C LYS A 93 -35.26 27.01 6.49
N PRO A 94 -34.13 27.60 6.96
CA PRO A 94 -32.80 27.08 6.66
C PRO A 94 -32.65 25.69 7.27
N THR A 95 -32.34 24.71 6.43
CA THR A 95 -32.48 23.28 6.78
C THR A 95 -31.30 22.72 7.56
N GLY A 96 -30.13 23.38 7.57
CA GLY A 96 -28.92 22.92 8.30
C GLY A 96 -28.37 21.54 7.88
N VAL A 97 -29.02 20.85 6.94
CA VAL A 97 -28.72 19.46 6.55
C VAL A 97 -27.37 19.28 5.87
N SER A 98 -26.83 20.35 5.27
CA SER A 98 -25.52 20.35 4.62
C SER A 98 -24.37 20.00 5.58
N ARG A 99 -24.48 20.41 6.86
CA ARG A 99 -23.49 20.09 7.88
C ARG A 99 -23.42 18.59 8.17
N TYR A 100 -24.60 17.95 8.29
CA TYR A 100 -24.67 16.51 8.50
C TYR A 100 -24.16 15.73 7.29
N LEU A 101 -24.49 16.19 6.07
CA LEU A 101 -24.02 15.57 4.84
C LEU A 101 -22.50 15.62 4.71
N SER A 102 -21.91 16.77 5.00
CA SER A 102 -20.46 16.91 5.03
C SER A 102 -19.81 15.92 5.99
N GLY A 103 -20.39 15.70 7.18
CA GLY A 103 -19.87 14.74 8.16
C GLY A 103 -19.85 13.30 7.66
N TYR A 104 -20.97 12.81 7.10
CA TYR A 104 -21.03 11.45 6.55
C TYR A 104 -20.10 11.25 5.35
N LEU A 105 -19.98 12.28 4.49
CA LEU A 105 -19.08 12.23 3.34
C LEU A 105 -17.61 12.23 3.76
N THR A 106 -17.22 13.06 4.73
CA THR A 106 -15.84 13.08 5.24
C THR A 106 -15.46 11.73 5.86
N LEU A 107 -16.32 11.15 6.70
CA LEU A 107 -16.02 9.88 7.35
C LEU A 107 -15.96 8.71 6.36
N SER A 108 -16.80 8.74 5.31
CA SER A 108 -16.71 7.77 4.21
C SER A 108 -15.39 7.90 3.43
N LEU A 109 -14.93 9.13 3.17
CA LEU A 109 -13.68 9.38 2.49
C LEU A 109 -12.47 8.89 3.31
N GLU A 110 -12.51 9.04 4.65
CA GLU A 110 -11.47 8.48 5.52
C GLU A 110 -11.39 6.95 5.41
N PHE A 111 -12.53 6.25 5.34
CA PHE A 111 -12.54 4.80 5.09
C PHE A 111 -12.01 4.42 3.71
N PHE A 112 -12.34 5.18 2.67
CA PHE A 112 -11.79 4.93 1.34
C PHE A 112 -10.28 5.14 1.31
N ILE A 113 -9.77 6.21 1.91
CA ILE A 113 -8.31 6.45 2.00
C ILE A 113 -7.63 5.31 2.78
N GLY A 114 -8.24 4.85 3.88
CA GLY A 114 -7.75 3.70 4.63
C GLY A 114 -7.69 2.42 3.78
N ALA A 115 -8.74 2.14 3.00
CA ALA A 115 -8.78 1.00 2.08
C ALA A 115 -7.65 1.08 1.06
N GLU A 116 -7.45 2.25 0.46
CA GLU A 116 -6.41 2.46 -0.54
C GLU A 116 -5.01 2.26 0.04
N ILE A 117 -4.71 2.82 1.22
CA ILE A 117 -3.42 2.62 1.88
C ILE A 117 -3.15 1.13 2.11
N ILE A 118 -4.13 0.38 2.61
CA ILE A 118 -3.98 -1.07 2.82
C ILE A 118 -3.79 -1.80 1.49
N LYS A 119 -4.56 -1.46 0.46
CA LYS A 119 -4.47 -2.06 -0.88
C LYS A 119 -3.07 -1.91 -1.49
N THR A 120 -2.42 -0.76 -1.30
CA THR A 120 -1.05 -0.53 -1.80
C THR A 120 0.02 -1.40 -1.14
N VAL A 121 -0.26 -1.95 0.05
CA VAL A 121 0.63 -2.93 0.71
C VAL A 121 0.43 -4.33 0.14
N VAL A 122 -0.78 -4.66 -0.33
CA VAL A 122 -1.13 -5.95 -0.96
C VAL A 122 -0.69 -6.01 -2.41
N VAL A 123 -1.05 -5.00 -3.20
CA VAL A 123 -0.77 -4.92 -4.63
C VAL A 123 0.45 -4.03 -4.83
N ARG A 124 1.63 -4.65 -4.98
CA ARG A 124 2.89 -3.94 -5.29
C ARG A 124 3.02 -3.64 -6.79
N ASP A 125 1.93 -3.25 -7.44
CA ASP A 125 1.97 -2.83 -8.84
C ASP A 125 2.11 -1.30 -8.92
N PRO A 126 3.19 -0.78 -9.52
CA PRO A 126 3.42 0.66 -9.57
C PRO A 126 2.34 1.40 -10.37
N GLU A 127 1.72 0.77 -11.37
CA GLU A 127 0.71 1.42 -12.22
C GLU A 127 -0.62 1.60 -11.46
N GLU A 128 -1.06 0.57 -10.74
CA GLU A 128 -2.22 0.67 -9.85
C GLU A 128 -1.98 1.72 -8.76
N PHE A 129 -0.79 1.76 -8.19
CA PHE A 129 -0.42 2.73 -7.16
C PHE A 129 -0.58 4.19 -7.63
N TYR A 130 -0.16 4.52 -8.85
CA TYR A 130 -0.31 5.86 -9.42
C TYR A 130 -1.77 6.26 -9.64
N LEU A 131 -2.60 5.33 -10.12
CA LEU A 131 -4.03 5.60 -10.33
C LEU A 131 -4.76 5.87 -9.01
N LEU A 132 -4.43 5.13 -7.96
CA LEU A 132 -5.02 5.30 -6.64
C LEU A 132 -4.64 6.66 -6.02
N ILE A 133 -3.36 7.05 -6.09
CA ILE A 133 -2.91 8.36 -5.62
C ILE A 133 -3.61 9.50 -6.38
N LEU A 134 -3.74 9.37 -7.69
CA LEU A 134 -4.42 10.38 -8.51
C LEU A 134 -5.90 10.54 -8.13
N VAL A 135 -6.60 9.43 -7.86
CA VAL A 135 -8.00 9.45 -7.41
C VAL A 135 -8.14 10.08 -6.02
N ILE A 136 -7.25 9.77 -5.08
CA ILE A 136 -7.26 10.33 -3.73
C ILE A 136 -7.02 11.84 -3.77
N ILE A 137 -6.01 12.29 -4.54
CA ILE A 137 -5.70 13.72 -4.70
C ILE A 137 -6.86 14.45 -5.38
N SER A 138 -7.43 13.89 -6.44
CA SER A 138 -8.59 14.46 -7.13
C SER A 138 -9.78 14.66 -6.18
N ARG A 139 -10.08 13.65 -5.34
CA ARG A 139 -11.12 13.75 -4.30
C ARG A 139 -10.82 14.82 -3.25
N GLY A 140 -9.58 14.90 -2.77
CA GLY A 140 -9.15 15.95 -1.85
C GLY A 140 -9.31 17.34 -2.44
N LEU A 141 -8.96 17.49 -3.73
CA LEU A 141 -9.06 18.76 -4.44
C LEU A 141 -10.53 19.16 -4.67
N PHE A 142 -11.39 18.24 -5.10
CA PHE A 142 -12.84 18.50 -5.22
C PHE A 142 -13.47 18.88 -3.87
N SER A 143 -13.13 18.16 -2.79
CA SER A 143 -13.62 18.49 -1.45
C SER A 143 -13.11 19.86 -0.97
N LEU A 144 -11.86 20.21 -1.30
CA LEU A 144 -11.28 21.51 -0.98
C LEU A 144 -11.97 22.63 -1.76
N ILE A 145 -12.23 22.42 -3.06
CA ILE A 145 -12.94 23.39 -3.91
C ILE A 145 -14.35 23.64 -3.35
N LEU A 146 -15.11 22.60 -3.02
CA LEU A 146 -16.45 22.73 -2.44
C LEU A 146 -16.43 23.39 -1.05
N TYR A 147 -15.39 23.14 -0.26
CA TYR A 147 -15.19 23.82 1.02
C TYR A 147 -14.93 25.31 0.83
N LEU A 148 -14.06 25.67 -0.12
CA LEU A 148 -13.75 27.06 -0.44
C LEU A 148 -14.96 27.78 -1.05
N GLU A 149 -15.70 27.15 -1.95
CA GLU A 149 -16.94 27.67 -2.52
C GLU A 149 -17.94 28.01 -1.40
N ARG A 150 -18.14 27.09 -0.44
CA ARG A 150 -19.01 27.34 0.71
C ARG A 150 -18.50 28.45 1.61
N ARG A 151 -17.17 28.56 1.81
CA ARG A 151 -16.56 29.64 2.60
C ARG A 151 -16.77 30.99 1.94
N TRP A 152 -16.61 31.08 0.63
CA TRP A 152 -16.71 32.30 -0.15
C TRP A 152 -18.16 32.75 -0.38
N HIS A 153 -19.07 31.83 -0.67
CA HIS A 153 -20.50 32.14 -0.82
C HIS A 153 -21.25 32.26 0.52
N GLY A 154 -20.77 31.59 1.58
CA GLY A 154 -21.36 31.70 2.92
C GLY A 154 -21.11 33.05 3.60
N THR A 155 -20.16 33.85 3.12
CA THR A 155 -19.96 35.25 3.54
C THR A 155 -20.96 36.22 2.90
N ALA A 156 -21.77 35.79 1.94
CA ALA A 156 -22.77 36.65 1.27
C ALA A 156 -24.18 36.54 1.88
N GLU A 157 -24.42 35.64 2.84
CA GLU A 157 -25.74 35.47 3.50
C GLU A 157 -25.78 36.01 4.94
N THR A 158 -24.78 36.79 5.35
CA THR A 158 -24.72 37.44 6.68
C THR A 158 -24.66 38.97 6.63
N GLU A 159 -25.18 39.58 5.57
CA GLU A 159 -25.59 41.00 5.58
C GLU A 159 -27.12 41.11 5.53
#